data_AF-A0A7K0BK98-F1
#
_entry.id   AF-A0A7K0BK98-F1
#
_cell.length_a   1.000
_cell.length_b   1.000
_cell.length_c   1.000
_cell.angle_alpha   90.00
_cell.angle_beta   90.00
_cell.angle_gamma   90.00
#
_symmetry.space_group_name_H-M   'P 1'
#
loop_
_entity.id
_entity.type
_entity.pdbx_description
1 polymer ?
#
loop_
_entity_poly.entity_id
_entity_poly.type
_entity_poly.pdbx_seq_one_letter_code
_entity_poly.pdbx_strand_id
1 'polypeptide(L)' 'MNTQTNNSRKNNAFKLSNQVKNLLHEKGLSFLFTYQDYKYFKSQVNSTFNKAQEIANLFIQYHEPTETDFSEYVF' A
#
# COMPACT_ATOMS: atom_id res chain seq x y z
N MET A 1 46.83 9.74 -3.06
CA MET A 1 45.47 10.16 -2.64
C MET A 1 44.51 9.29 -3.41
N ASN A 2 43.96 8.26 -2.78
CA ASN A 2 43.27 7.18 -3.47
C ASN A 2 41.79 7.24 -3.05
N THR A 3 40.95 7.81 -3.91
CA THR A 3 39.52 7.93 -3.65
C THR A 3 38.81 6.64 -4.07
N GLN A 4 38.67 5.70 -3.13
CA GLN A 4 37.75 4.58 -3.27
C GLN A 4 36.32 5.08 -3.13
N THR A 5 35.67 5.35 -4.25
CA THR A 5 34.23 5.56 -4.34
C THR A 5 33.53 4.20 -4.22
N ASN A 6 33.22 3.79 -2.99
CA ASN A 6 32.34 2.67 -2.73
C ASN A 6 30.91 3.05 -3.14
N ASN A 7 30.61 2.88 -4.42
CA ASN A 7 29.27 2.97 -5.00
C ASN A 7 28.40 1.85 -4.42
N SER A 8 27.85 2.08 -3.22
CA SER A 8 26.73 1.29 -2.70
C SER A 8 25.49 1.64 -3.53
N ARG A 9 25.39 1.08 -4.74
CA ARG A 9 24.15 1.05 -5.50
C ARG A 9 23.21 0.10 -4.76
N LYS A 10 22.60 0.58 -3.67
CA LYS A 10 21.41 -0.03 -3.10
C LYS A 10 20.39 -0.01 -4.23
N ASN A 11 20.23 -1.16 -4.88
CA ASN A 11 19.10 -1.46 -5.73
C ASN A 11 17.85 -1.29 -4.85
N ASN A 12 17.36 -0.06 -4.74
CA ASN A 12 16.02 0.27 -4.31
C ASN A 12 15.10 -0.22 -5.44
N ALA A 13 15.08 -1.54 -5.66
CA ALA A 13 14.03 -2.17 -6.43
C ALA A 13 12.74 -1.64 -5.79
N PHE A 14 12.00 -0.82 -6.54
CA PHE A 14 10.77 -0.21 -6.11
C PHE A 14 9.83 -1.35 -5.73
N LYS A 15 9.88 -1.77 -4.45
CA LYS A 15 9.07 -2.87 -3.98
C LYS A 15 7.64 -2.38 -4.07
N LEU A 16 6.81 -3.10 -4.81
CA LEU A 16 5.39 -2.80 -4.93
C LEU A 16 4.74 -2.62 -3.55
N SER A 17 5.20 -3.39 -2.55
CA SER A 17 4.80 -3.23 -1.15
C SER A 17 5.09 -1.84 -0.57
N ASN A 18 6.21 -1.22 -0.92
CA ASN A 18 6.54 0.14 -0.47
C ASN A 18 5.66 1.17 -1.17
N GLN A 19 5.34 0.98 -2.45
CA GLN A 19 4.42 1.85 -3.18
C GLN A 19 3.01 1.79 -2.58
N VAL A 20 2.49 0.58 -2.31
CA VAL A 20 1.21 0.38 -1.61
C VAL A 20 1.22 1.04 -0.25
N LYS A 21 2.28 0.82 0.55
CA LYS A 21 2.40 1.41 1.88
C LYS A 21 2.44 2.94 1.83
N ASN A 22 3.14 3.53 0.84
CA ASN A 22 3.16 4.98 0.66
C ASN A 22 1.79 5.52 0.28
N LEU A 23 1.07 4.87 -0.65
CA LEU A 23 -0.29 5.26 -1.03
C LEU A 23 -1.26 5.21 0.16
N LEU A 24 -1.15 4.17 0.99
CA LEU A 24 -1.92 4.06 2.23
C LEU A 24 -1.51 5.14 3.24
N HIS A 25 -0.21 5.42 3.36
CA HIS A 25 0.31 6.45 4.24
C HIS A 25 -0.16 7.85 3.85
N GLU A 26 -0.18 8.19 2.56
CA GLU A 26 -0.73 9.45 2.04
C GLU A 26 -2.21 9.63 2.38
N LYS A 27 -2.94 8.52 2.58
CA LYS A 27 -4.34 8.50 3.02
C LYS A 27 -4.53 8.42 4.54
N GLY A 28 -3.44 8.37 5.32
CA GLY A 28 -3.50 8.18 6.78
C GLY A 28 -3.81 6.74 7.22
N LEU A 29 -3.74 5.78 6.30
CA LEU A 29 -4.14 4.38 6.47
C LEU A 29 -2.95 3.42 6.50
N SER A 30 -1.73 3.92 6.74
CA SER A 30 -0.51 3.10 6.75
C SER A 30 -0.53 1.96 7.77
N PHE A 31 -1.36 2.07 8.81
CA PHE A 31 -1.54 1.06 9.85
C PHE A 31 -2.31 -0.18 9.35
N LEU A 32 -3.11 -0.04 8.29
CA LEU A 32 -3.84 -1.15 7.66
C LEU A 32 -2.93 -2.07 6.84
N PHE A 33 -1.72 -1.61 6.50
CA PHE A 33 -0.82 -2.36 5.65
C PHE A 33 -0.29 -3.62 6.35
N THR A 34 -0.82 -4.77 5.96
CA THR A 34 -0.41 -6.08 6.45
C THR A 34 0.15 -6.94 5.32
N TYR A 35 1.23 -7.69 5.56
CA TYR A 35 1.87 -8.49 4.51
C TYR A 35 1.00 -9.66 4.02
N GLN A 36 0.13 -10.17 4.89
CA GLN A 36 -0.86 -11.20 4.58
C GLN A 36 -1.87 -10.69 3.55
N ASP A 37 -2.54 -9.59 3.86
CA ASP A 37 -3.51 -8.91 2.98
C ASP A 37 -2.85 -8.47 1.68
N TYR A 38 -1.64 -7.91 1.75
CA TYR A 38 -0.87 -7.54 0.56
C TYR A 38 -0.64 -8.74 -0.37
N LYS A 39 -0.26 -9.91 0.15
CA LYS A 39 -0.11 -11.12 -0.67
C LYS A 39 -1.44 -11.55 -1.29
N TYR A 40 -2.53 -11.49 -0.51
CA TYR A 40 -3.87 -11.83 -0.98
C TYR A 40 -4.30 -10.89 -2.12
N PHE A 41 -4.30 -9.57 -1.91
CA PHE A 41 -4.67 -8.58 -2.92
C PHE A 41 -3.74 -8.59 -4.13
N LYS A 42 -2.44 -8.81 -3.93
CA LYS A 42 -1.47 -8.95 -5.03
C LYS A 42 -1.84 -10.11 -5.97
N SER A 43 -2.42 -11.19 -5.45
CA SER A 43 -2.89 -12.31 -6.29
C SER A 43 -4.12 -11.94 -7.14
N GLN A 44 -4.94 -11.01 -6.66
CA GLN A 44 -6.17 -10.56 -7.34
C GLN A 44 -5.84 -9.56 -8.47
N VAL A 45 -4.86 -8.68 -8.27
CA VAL A 45 -4.52 -7.60 -9.24
C VAL A 45 -3.53 -8.03 -10.33
N ASN A 46 -3.50 -9.31 -10.67
CA ASN A 46 -2.51 -9.84 -11.62
C ASN A 46 -2.61 -9.23 -13.02
N SER A 47 -3.82 -8.83 -13.42
CA SER A 47 -4.14 -8.26 -14.74
C SER A 47 -4.03 -6.73 -14.82
N THR A 48 -3.88 -6.03 -13.69
CA THR A 48 -3.90 -4.55 -13.69
C THR A 48 -2.52 -3.95 -13.94
N PHE A 49 -2.47 -2.90 -14.77
CA PHE A 49 -1.26 -2.13 -15.06
C PHE A 49 -0.70 -1.44 -13.80
N ASN A 50 -1.55 -0.80 -12.99
CA ASN A 50 -1.15 -0.11 -11.77
C ASN A 50 -1.50 -0.93 -10.51
N LYS A 51 -0.72 -1.98 -10.27
CA LYS A 51 -0.96 -2.91 -9.15
C LYS A 51 -0.89 -2.25 -7.78
N ALA A 52 -0.03 -1.23 -7.61
CA ALA A 52 0.12 -0.56 -6.32
C ALA A 52 -1.16 0.20 -5.94
N GLN A 53 -1.75 0.93 -6.90
CA GLN A 53 -3.01 1.64 -6.68
C GLN A 53 -4.16 0.69 -6.38
N GLU A 54 -4.30 -0.38 -7.16
CA GLU A 54 -5.40 -1.34 -6.97
C GLU A 54 -5.29 -2.07 -5.63
N ILE A 55 -4.09 -2.48 -5.23
CA ILE A 55 -3.91 -3.10 -3.92
C ILE A 55 -4.26 -2.10 -2.81
N ALA A 56 -3.84 -0.84 -2.91
CA ALA A 56 -4.21 0.18 -1.93
C ALA A 56 -5.72 0.40 -1.87
N ASN A 57 -6.40 0.42 -3.03
CA ASN A 57 -7.86 0.50 -3.10
C ASN A 57 -8.53 -0.72 -2.44
N LEU A 58 -8.01 -1.95 -2.66
CA LEU A 58 -8.52 -3.15 -2.01
C LEU A 58 -8.31 -3.13 -0.49
N PHE A 59 -7.18 -2.60 -0.01
CA PHE A 59 -6.95 -2.37 1.41
C PHE A 59 -8.00 -1.42 1.99
N ILE A 60 -8.27 -0.31 1.30
CA ILE A 60 -9.28 0.66 1.70
C ILE A 60 -10.64 -0.02 1.70
N GLN A 61 -11.06 -0.69 0.63
CA GLN A 61 -12.39 -1.31 0.56
C GLN A 61 -12.60 -2.46 1.57
N TYR A 62 -11.55 -3.23 1.87
CA TYR A 62 -11.64 -4.36 2.80
C TYR A 62 -11.66 -3.93 4.27
N HIS A 63 -10.92 -2.86 4.60
CA HIS A 63 -10.82 -2.32 5.96
C HIS A 63 -11.69 -1.08 6.16
N GLU A 64 -12.28 -0.52 5.10
CA GLU A 64 -13.32 0.48 5.23
C GLU A 64 -14.44 -0.19 6.01
N PRO A 65 -14.82 0.38 7.16
CA PRO A 65 -15.99 -0.09 7.84
C PRO A 65 -17.14 0.09 6.86
N THR A 66 -17.76 -1.02 6.48
CA THR A 66 -19.11 -1.01 5.89
C THR A 66 -20.14 -0.46 6.90
N GLU A 67 -19.70 -0.13 8.11
CA GLU A 67 -20.37 0.78 9.03
C GLU A 67 -20.18 2.22 8.56
N THR A 68 -20.86 2.54 7.47
CA THR A 68 -21.63 3.78 7.41
C THR A 68 -22.54 3.82 8.65
N ASP A 69 -21.97 4.14 9.80
CA ASP A 69 -22.65 4.64 11.00
C ASP A 69 -23.11 6.09 10.75
N PHE A 70 -23.59 6.34 9.53
CA PHE A 70 -24.37 7.51 9.12
C PHE A 70 -25.87 7.21 9.27
N SER A 71 -26.25 6.38 10.24
CA SER A 71 -27.64 6.18 10.69
C SER A 71 -27.55 6.01 12.20
N GLU A 72 -27.85 6.94 13.10
CA GLU A 72 -28.76 8.07 13.09
C GLU A 72 -28.20 9.10 14.09
N TYR A 73 -27.83 10.30 13.65
CA TYR A 73 -27.83 11.47 14.52
C TYR A 73 -29.00 12.36 14.10
N VAL A 74 -30.19 11.99 14.57
CA VAL A 74 -31.34 12.89 14.56
C VAL A 74 -31.54 13.30 16.02
N PHE A 75 -31.29 14.59 16.29
CA PHE A 75 -31.42 15.25 17.59
C PHE A 75 -32.88 15.27 18.10
#